data_AF-A0A1Y4H9W1-F1
#
_entry.id   AF-A0A1Y4H9W1-F1
#
_cell.length_a   1.000
_cell.length_b   1.000
_cell.length_c   1.000
_cell.angle_alpha   90.00
_cell.angle_beta   90.00
_cell.angle_gamma   90.00
#
_symmetry.space_group_name_H-M   'P 1'
#
loop_
_entity.id
_entity.type
_entity.pdbx_description
1 polymer ?
#
loop_
_entity_poly.entity_id
_entity_poly.type
_entity_poly.pdbx_seq_one_letter_code
_entity_poly.pdbx_strand_id
1 'polypeptide(L)'
;MYETEHKNTFPILAAASICTAEKTFVCSDFTGNTTYLYTYDSGVPVLVTFLAGEDGAVAAHGSFVLSEDFGTESAADIRQSLETFGIAAEVEEIER
;
A
#
# COMPACT_ATOMS: atom_id res chain seq x y z
N MET A 1 -19.95 -32.92 0.65
CA MET A 1 -19.42 -32.15 -0.50
C MET A 1 -20.56 -31.24 -0.92
N TYR A 2 -20.66 -29.99 -0.51
CA TYR A 2 -19.70 -28.89 -0.70
C TYR A 2 -19.69 -27.96 0.53
N GLU A 3 -18.51 -27.68 1.09
CA GLU A 3 -18.24 -26.46 1.85
C GLU A 3 -16.99 -25.86 1.21
N THR A 4 -17.16 -24.79 0.45
CA THR A 4 -16.04 -23.96 0.01
C THR A 4 -16.45 -22.50 0.07
N GLU A 5 -15.76 -21.80 0.98
CA GLU A 5 -15.21 -20.45 0.80
C GLU A 5 -16.14 -19.24 0.95
N HIS A 6 -16.38 -18.87 2.22
CA HIS A 6 -16.76 -17.50 2.59
C HIS A 6 -16.37 -17.15 4.04
N LYS A 7 -15.21 -17.61 4.54
CA LYS A 7 -14.84 -17.51 5.97
C LYS A 7 -13.80 -16.43 6.35
N ASN A 8 -13.16 -15.74 5.40
CA ASN A 8 -12.00 -14.91 5.73
C ASN A 8 -12.15 -13.39 5.49
N THR A 9 -13.28 -12.89 4.99
CA THR A 9 -13.42 -11.47 4.63
C THR A 9 -13.39 -10.52 5.85
N PHE A 10 -13.97 -10.92 6.99
CA PHE A 10 -14.01 -10.09 8.20
C PHE A 10 -12.68 -10.05 8.98
N PRO A 11 -11.98 -11.19 9.20
CA PRO A 11 -10.69 -11.19 9.88
C PRO A 11 -9.60 -10.43 9.12
N ILE A 12 -9.61 -10.50 7.78
CA ILE A 12 -8.60 -9.82 6.94
C ILE A 12 -8.76 -8.30 7.02
N LEU A 13 -9.99 -7.78 6.97
CA LEU A 13 -10.25 -6.34 7.12
C LEU A 13 -9.86 -5.83 8.52
N ALA A 14 -10.16 -6.61 9.56
CA ALA A 14 -9.77 -6.28 10.94
C ALA A 14 -8.25 -6.37 11.16
N ALA A 15 -7.57 -7.32 10.53
CA ALA A 15 -6.11 -7.41 10.58
C ALA A 15 -5.46 -6.22 9.84
N ALA A 16 -6.00 -5.84 8.68
CA ALA A 16 -5.52 -4.70 7.91
C ALA A 16 -5.58 -3.40 8.74
N SER A 17 -6.65 -3.16 9.51
CA SER A 17 -6.76 -1.95 10.34
C SER A 17 -5.80 -1.93 11.52
N ILE A 18 -5.49 -3.07 12.13
CA ILE A 18 -4.52 -3.19 13.23
C ILE A 18 -3.08 -3.04 12.72
N CYS A 19 -2.81 -3.50 11.50
CA CYS A 19 -1.48 -3.47 10.92
C CYS A 19 -1.13 -2.15 10.22
N THR A 20 -1.99 -1.13 10.30
CA THR A 20 -1.68 0.22 9.82
C THR A 20 -0.79 0.95 10.82
N ALA A 21 0.36 1.41 10.37
CA ALA A 21 1.23 2.29 11.14
C ALA A 21 1.04 3.74 10.67
N GLU A 22 0.82 4.67 11.60
CA GLU A 22 0.60 6.07 11.27
C GLU A 22 1.54 6.97 12.07
N LYS A 23 2.02 8.04 11.44
CA LYS A 23 2.82 9.06 12.12
C LYS A 23 2.61 10.42 11.48
N THR A 24 2.39 11.43 12.31
CA THR A 24 2.37 12.84 11.89
C THR A 24 3.65 13.52 12.34
N PHE A 25 4.25 14.33 11.45
CA PHE A 25 5.42 15.14 11.74
C PHE A 25 5.39 16.44 10.93
N VAL A 26 6.30 17.37 11.21
CA VAL A 26 6.42 18.64 10.48
C VAL A 26 7.62 18.55 9.55
N CYS A 27 7.41 18.84 8.26
CA CYS A 27 8.42 18.95 7.23
C CYS A 27 7.99 20.02 6.21
N SER A 28 8.54 21.24 6.32
CA SER A 28 8.22 22.37 5.44
C SER A 28 8.64 22.16 3.98
N ASP A 29 9.59 21.26 3.76
CA ASP A 29 10.18 21.03 2.43
C ASP A 29 9.37 19.98 1.63
N PHE A 30 8.43 19.27 2.29
CA PHE A 30 7.58 18.28 1.66
C PHE A 30 6.28 18.92 1.17
N THR A 31 6.14 19.05 -0.14
CA THR A 31 5.02 19.80 -0.76
C THR A 31 4.06 18.95 -1.58
N GLY A 32 4.39 17.68 -1.84
CA GLY A 32 3.61 16.81 -2.72
C GLY A 32 3.21 15.51 -2.05
N ASN A 33 1.99 15.04 -2.26
CA ASN A 33 1.60 13.71 -1.81
C ASN A 33 2.42 12.66 -2.56
N THR A 34 2.91 11.64 -1.85
CA THR A 34 3.72 10.58 -2.46
C THR A 34 3.39 9.25 -1.82
N THR A 35 3.27 8.23 -2.65
CA THR A 35 3.06 6.84 -2.20
C THR A 35 4.19 5.97 -2.71
N TYR A 36 4.78 5.20 -1.80
CA TYR A 36 5.81 4.21 -2.09
C TYR A 36 5.23 2.81 -1.86
N LEU A 37 5.55 1.89 -2.76
CA LEU A 37 5.27 0.48 -2.61
C LEU A 37 6.58 -0.25 -2.37
N TYR A 38 6.72 -0.85 -1.19
CA TYR A 38 7.87 -1.68 -0.83
C TYR A 38 7.53 -3.14 -1.08
N THR A 39 8.25 -3.76 -2.01
CA THR A 39 8.18 -5.20 -2.29
C THR A 39 9.35 -5.92 -1.64
N TYR A 40 9.19 -7.21 -1.38
CA TYR A 40 10.19 -8.05 -0.73
C TYR A 40 10.21 -9.43 -1.39
N ASP A 41 11.39 -10.04 -1.55
CA ASP A 41 11.53 -11.40 -2.10
C ASP A 41 10.74 -12.45 -1.32
N SER A 42 10.61 -12.25 0.01
CA SER A 42 9.82 -13.08 0.89
C SER A 42 9.16 -12.20 1.95
N GLY A 43 7.91 -11.79 1.70
CA GLY A 43 7.15 -10.95 2.60
C GLY A 43 5.89 -10.38 1.97
N VAL A 44 5.05 -9.75 2.79
CA VAL A 44 3.88 -9.03 2.31
C VAL A 44 4.30 -7.61 1.89
N PRO A 45 3.94 -7.15 0.68
CA PRO A 45 4.22 -5.79 0.25
C PRO A 45 3.60 -4.74 1.18
N VAL A 46 4.31 -3.62 1.34
CA VAL A 46 3.90 -2.51 2.21
C VAL A 46 3.73 -1.24 1.39
N LEU A 47 2.55 -0.62 1.49
CA LEU A 47 2.26 0.68 0.92
C LEU A 47 2.52 1.76 1.97
N VAL A 48 3.32 2.77 1.64
CA VAL A 48 3.57 3.93 2.51
C VAL A 48 3.17 5.20 1.78
N THR A 49 2.17 5.89 2.29
CA THR A 49 1.66 7.16 1.75
C THR A 49 2.05 8.30 2.68
N PHE A 50 2.56 9.37 2.08
CA PHE A 50 2.82 10.65 2.72
C PHE A 50 1.85 11.68 2.15
N LEU A 51 1.07 12.30 3.01
CA LEU A 51 0.10 13.34 2.67
C LEU A 51 0.57 14.66 3.25
N ALA A 52 0.74 15.67 2.40
CA ALA A 52 1.06 17.03 2.81
C ALA A 52 -0.20 17.69 3.39
N GLY A 53 -0.07 18.26 4.58
CA GLY A 53 -1.08 19.04 5.28
C GLY A 53 -0.66 20.51 5.41
N GLU A 54 -1.49 21.29 6.10
CA GLU A 54 -1.23 22.71 6.35
C GLU A 54 -0.01 22.91 7.27
N ASP A 55 0.61 24.09 7.20
CA ASP A 55 1.75 24.49 8.03
C ASP A 55 2.95 23.52 8.01
N GLY A 56 3.15 22.83 6.89
CA GLY A 56 4.20 21.82 6.74
C GLY A 56 3.94 20.54 7.54
N ALA A 57 2.70 20.29 7.98
CA ALA A 57 2.34 19.01 8.56
C ALA A 57 2.40 17.92 7.48
N VAL A 58 2.87 16.74 7.85
CA VAL A 58 2.88 15.56 6.98
C VAL A 58 2.26 14.40 7.75
N ALA A 59 1.26 13.76 7.15
CA ALA A 59 0.66 12.54 7.65
C ALA A 59 1.21 11.35 6.86
N ALA A 60 1.94 10.47 7.54
CA ALA A 60 2.45 9.23 6.98
C ALA A 60 1.55 8.06 7.41
N HIS A 61 1.15 7.25 6.44
CA HIS A 61 0.34 6.05 6.62
C HIS A 61 1.04 4.87 5.96
N GLY A 62 1.30 3.80 6.70
CA GLY A 62 1.85 2.54 6.20
C GLY A 62 0.84 1.43 6.38
N SER A 63 0.57 0.64 5.34
CA SER A 63 -0.32 -0.52 5.39
C SER A 63 0.22 -1.69 4.58
N PHE A 64 -0.14 -2.91 4.97
CA PHE A 64 0.17 -4.12 4.21
C PHE A 64 -0.86 -4.35 3.10
N VAL A 65 -0.40 -4.74 1.92
CA VAL A 65 -1.28 -5.14 0.81
C VAL A 65 -1.55 -6.64 0.92
N LEU A 66 -2.64 -6.99 1.61
CA LEU A 66 -3.02 -8.37 1.96
C LEU A 66 -3.88 -9.06 0.87
N SER A 67 -3.61 -8.76 -0.40
CA SER A 67 -4.34 -9.35 -1.54
C SER A 67 -3.46 -10.39 -2.23
N GLU A 68 -4.00 -11.61 -2.36
CA GLU A 68 -3.32 -12.70 -3.09
C GLU A 68 -3.25 -12.43 -4.60
N ASP A 69 -4.12 -11.55 -5.11
CA ASP A 69 -4.15 -11.12 -6.52
C ASP A 69 -3.19 -9.96 -6.83
N PHE A 70 -2.45 -9.47 -5.82
CA PHE A 70 -1.50 -8.38 -5.99
C PHE A 70 -0.11 -8.91 -6.39
N GLY A 71 0.23 -8.77 -7.67
CA GLY A 71 1.52 -9.18 -8.22
C GLY A 71 2.64 -8.21 -7.85
N THR A 72 3.76 -8.75 -7.36
CA THR A 72 4.94 -7.96 -6.96
C THR A 72 6.25 -8.40 -7.62
N GLU A 73 6.18 -9.32 -8.59
CA GLU A 73 7.35 -9.92 -9.23
C GLU A 73 8.07 -8.94 -10.17
N SER A 74 7.36 -7.96 -10.71
CA SER A 74 7.93 -6.90 -11.56
C SER A 74 7.12 -5.61 -11.51
N ALA A 75 7.71 -4.50 -11.98
CA ALA A 75 7.01 -3.23 -12.15
C ALA A 75 5.80 -3.33 -13.11
N ALA A 76 5.86 -4.23 -14.09
CA ALA A 76 4.75 -4.49 -15.01
C ALA A 76 3.57 -5.18 -14.30
N ASP A 77 3.86 -6.16 -13.43
CA ASP A 77 2.84 -6.86 -12.65
C ASP A 77 2.17 -5.91 -11.65
N ILE A 78 2.96 -5.06 -10.98
CA ILE A 78 2.44 -4.02 -10.08
C ILE A 78 1.51 -3.08 -10.83
N ARG A 79 1.90 -2.61 -12.02
CA ARG A 79 1.05 -1.75 -12.85
C ARG A 79 -0.25 -2.44 -13.22
N GLN A 80 -0.19 -3.71 -13.65
CA GLN A 80 -1.38 -4.49 -14.00
C GLN A 80 -2.31 -4.69 -12.80
N SER A 81 -1.77 -4.97 -11.62
CA SER A 81 -2.55 -5.05 -10.38
C SER A 81 -3.23 -3.72 -10.08
N LEU A 82 -2.52 -2.59 -10.13
CA LEU A 82 -3.10 -1.26 -9.92
C LEU A 82 -4.21 -0.93 -10.92
N GLU A 83 -4.02 -1.25 -12.21
CA GLU A 83 -5.04 -1.10 -13.25
C GLU A 83 -6.27 -1.98 -12.98
N THR A 84 -6.07 -3.21 -12.49
CA THR A 84 -7.16 -4.12 -12.10
C THR A 84 -8.01 -3.52 -10.97
N PHE A 85 -7.39 -2.75 -10.07
CA PHE A 85 -8.10 -2.02 -9.01
C PHE A 85 -8.66 -0.65 -9.48
N GLY A 86 -8.51 -0.30 -10.76
CA GLY A 86 -8.99 0.97 -11.32
C GLY A 86 -8.13 2.17 -10.95
N ILE A 87 -6.87 1.94 -10.53
CA ILE A 87 -5.94 2.98 -10.13
C ILE A 87 -5.04 3.32 -11.32
N ALA A 88 -5.19 4.53 -11.86
CA ALA A 88 -4.26 5.08 -12.85
C ALA A 88 -3.04 5.64 -12.12
N ALA A 89 -1.92 4.92 -12.15
CA ALA A 89 -0.66 5.32 -11.53
C ALA A 89 0.52 5.13 -12.48
N GLU A 90 1.44 6.09 -12.47
CA GLU A 90 2.77 5.93 -13.05
C GLU A 90 3.60 5.09 -12.07
N VAL A 91 4.16 3.97 -12.54
CA VAL A 91 5.03 3.09 -11.75
C VAL A 91 6.47 3.28 -12.22
N GLU A 92 7.33 3.73 -11.32
CA GLU A 92 8.77 3.87 -11.49
C GLU A 92 9.48 3.01 -10.45
N GLU A 93 10.43 2.19 -10.89
CA GLU A 93 11.26 1.38 -10.00
C GLU A 93 12.41 2.23 -9.47
N ILE A 94 12.52 2.32 -8.14
CA ILE A 94 13.57 3.08 -7.46
C ILE A 94 14.53 2.07 -6.83
N GLU A 95 15.63 1.77 -7.51
CA GLU A 95 16.73 0.99 -6.92
C GLU A 95 17.39 1.78 -5.78
N ARG A 96 17.74 1.08 -4.69
CA ARG A 96 18.32 1.66 -3.49
C ARG A 96 19.84 1.71 -3.51
#